data_AF-A0A550HC46-F1
#
_entry.id   AF-A0A550HC46-F1
#
_cell.length_a   1.000
_cell.length_b   1.000
_cell.length_c   1.000
_cell.angle_alpha   90.00
_cell.angle_beta   90.00
_cell.angle_gamma   90.00
#
_symmetry.space_group_name_H-M   'P 1'
#
loop_
_entity.id
_entity.type
_entity.pdbx_description
1 polymer ?
#
loop_
_entity_poly.entity_id
_entity_poly.type
_entity_poly.pdbx_seq_one_letter_code
_entity_poly.pdbx_strand_id
1 'polypeptide(L)' 'MSEQPAPADTAARQQLEPAAADAVRAYAAKTRAAADEFAALLEDIATHGLPAVEDCTPWEELREAHLARLAKQRPAVA' A
#
# COMPACT_ATOMS: atom_id res chain seq x y z
N MET A 1 30.81 -12.69 -38.23
CA MET A 1 30.52 -12.56 -36.78
C MET A 1 30.51 -11.08 -36.47
N SER A 2 29.35 -10.44 -36.59
CA SER A 2 29.19 -9.01 -36.28
C SER A 2 28.77 -8.91 -34.82
N GLU A 3 29.64 -8.38 -33.96
CA GLU A 3 29.27 -8.05 -32.59
C GLU A 3 28.24 -6.92 -32.63
N GLN A 4 27.02 -7.23 -32.21
CA GLN A 4 25.99 -6.23 -31.99
C GLN A 4 26.40 -5.44 -30.74
N PRO A 5 26.59 -4.11 -30.81
CA PRO A 5 26.89 -3.33 -29.63
C PRO A 5 25.70 -3.47 -28.67
N ALA A 6 25.97 -3.83 -27.41
CA ALA A 6 24.95 -3.81 -26.38
C ALA A 6 24.27 -2.42 -26.38
N PRO A 7 22.93 -2.33 -26.29
CA PRO A 7 22.29 -1.04 -26.20
C PRO A 7 22.79 -0.37 -24.93
N ALA A 8 23.67 0.61 -25.10
CA ALA A 8 24.04 1.56 -24.06
C ALA A 8 22.83 2.46 -23.81
N ASP A 9 21.80 1.91 -23.19
CA ASP A 9 20.59 2.65 -22.83
C ASP A 9 19.88 2.00 -21.65
N THR A 10 20.61 1.76 -20.56
CA THR A 10 20.02 2.16 -19.27
C THR A 10 19.86 3.67 -19.35
N ALA A 11 18.73 4.13 -19.88
CA ALA A 11 18.34 5.53 -19.89
C ALA A 11 18.82 6.15 -18.58
N ALA A 12 19.71 7.13 -18.68
CA ALA A 12 20.38 7.73 -17.53
C ALA A 12 19.30 8.13 -16.52
N ARG A 13 19.23 7.43 -15.37
CA ARG A 13 18.15 7.63 -14.40
C ARG A 13 18.19 9.09 -13.95
N GLN A 14 17.14 9.84 -14.26
CA GLN A 14 17.00 11.21 -13.80
C GLN A 14 16.85 11.21 -12.28
N GLN A 15 17.68 12.02 -11.60
CA GLN A 15 17.59 12.18 -10.16
C GLN A 15 16.32 12.96 -9.81
N LEU A 16 15.62 12.52 -8.77
CA LEU A 16 14.51 13.26 -8.18
C LEU A 16 15.04 14.41 -7.35
N GLU A 17 14.24 15.47 -7.24
CA GLU A 17 14.46 16.51 -6.24
C GLU A 17 14.55 15.88 -4.83
N PRO A 18 15.44 16.36 -3.93
CA PRO A 18 15.68 15.73 -2.64
C PRO A 18 14.39 15.46 -1.83
N ALA A 19 13.48 16.43 -1.78
CA ALA A 19 12.20 16.29 -1.09
C ALA A 19 11.30 15.20 -1.69
N ALA A 20 11.28 15.05 -3.01
CA ALA A 20 10.53 13.99 -3.68
C ALA A 20 11.16 12.62 -3.41
N ALA A 21 12.49 12.53 -3.42
CA ALA A 21 13.19 11.31 -3.04
C ALA A 21 12.90 10.91 -1.58
N ASP A 22 12.88 11.87 -0.66
CA ASP A 22 12.53 11.63 0.75
C ASP A 22 11.09 11.17 0.92
N ALA A 23 10.14 11.78 0.20
CA ALA A 23 8.74 11.35 0.22
C ALA A 23 8.58 9.89 -0.26
N VAL A 24 9.29 9.50 -1.31
CA VAL A 24 9.28 8.12 -1.82
C VAL A 24 9.90 7.16 -0.80
N ARG A 25 11.00 7.53 -0.14
CA ARG A 25 11.61 6.72 0.93
C ARG A 25 10.69 6.56 2.13
N ALA A 26 10.02 7.64 2.54
CA ALA A 26 9.05 7.62 3.62
C ALA A 26 7.86 6.71 3.30
N TYR A 27 7.33 6.80 2.08
CA TYR A 27 6.27 5.91 1.60
C TYR A 27 6.74 4.45 1.59
N ALA A 28 7.95 4.18 1.11
CA ALA A 28 8.53 2.83 1.13
C ALA A 28 8.69 2.30 2.57
N ALA A 29 9.11 3.13 3.52
CA ALA A 29 9.21 2.74 4.93
C ALA A 29 7.83 2.41 5.51
N LYS A 30 6.82 3.24 5.24
CA LYS A 30 5.42 2.98 5.65
C LYS A 30 4.90 1.67 5.06
N THR A 31 5.16 1.42 3.79
CA THR A 31 4.72 0.18 3.12
C THR A 31 5.37 -1.04 3.72
N ARG A 32 6.68 -0.99 4.04
CA ARG A 32 7.35 -2.10 4.72
C ARG A 32 6.75 -2.35 6.10
N ALA A 33 6.56 -1.29 6.90
CA ALA A 33 5.95 -1.44 8.22
C ALA A 33 4.54 -2.04 8.16
N ALA A 34 3.71 -1.62 7.20
CA ALA A 34 2.38 -2.19 7.00
C ALA A 34 2.43 -3.67 6.56
N ALA A 35 3.42 -4.05 5.75
CA ALA A 35 3.62 -5.44 5.36
C ALA A 35 4.05 -6.31 6.55
N ASP A 36 4.93 -5.79 7.41
CA ASP A 36 5.37 -6.48 8.63
C ASP A 36 4.20 -6.68 9.62
N GLU A 37 3.35 -5.66 9.79
CA GLU A 37 2.13 -5.76 10.61
C GLU A 37 1.15 -6.82 10.07
N PHE A 38 0.95 -6.83 8.75
CA PHE A 38 0.08 -7.81 8.12
C PHE A 38 0.64 -9.23 8.21
N ALA A 39 1.95 -9.41 8.01
CA ALA A 39 2.60 -10.70 8.19
C ALA A 39 2.44 -11.22 9.61
N ALA A 40 2.66 -10.37 10.62
CA ALA A 40 2.46 -10.73 12.02
C ALA A 40 1.02 -11.17 12.33
N LEU A 41 0.02 -10.47 11.78
CA LEU A 41 -1.38 -10.87 11.94
C LEU A 41 -1.68 -12.24 11.30
N LEU A 42 -1.14 -12.49 10.10
CA LEU A 42 -1.35 -13.77 9.42
C LEU A 42 -0.67 -14.93 10.17
N GLU A 43 0.52 -14.70 10.73
CA GLU A 43 1.23 -15.66 11.58
C GLU A 43 0.47 -15.93 12.88
N ASP A 44 -0.11 -14.91 13.50
CA ASP A 44 -0.98 -15.03 14.66
C ASP A 44 -2.22 -15.89 14.35
N ILE A 45 -2.92 -15.60 13.25
CA ILE A 45 -4.07 -16.39 12.79
C ILE A 45 -3.68 -17.84 12.50
N ALA A 46 -2.51 -18.06 11.89
CA ALA A 46 -2.01 -19.42 11.62
C ALA A 46 -1.71 -20.18 12.91
N THR A 47 -1.31 -19.49 13.98
CA THR A 47 -0.93 -20.07 15.27
C THR A 47 -2.14 -20.27 16.19
N HIS A 48 -3.08 -19.33 16.21
CA HIS A 48 -4.16 -19.22 17.20
C HIS A 48 -5.55 -19.41 16.61
N GLY A 49 -5.69 -19.46 15.29
CA GLY A 49 -6.97 -19.50 14.60
C GLY A 49 -7.57 -18.11 14.40
N LEU A 50 -8.79 -18.06 13.86
CA LEU A 50 -9.51 -16.80 13.66
C LEU A 50 -10.01 -16.22 14.99
N PRO A 51 -10.11 -14.89 15.12
CA PRO A 51 -10.75 -14.26 16.26
C PRO A 51 -12.22 -14.68 16.37
N ALA A 52 -12.77 -14.58 17.59
CA ALA A 52 -14.18 -14.84 17.84
C ALA A 52 -15.05 -13.84 17.06
N VAL A 53 -16.22 -14.29 16.61
CA VAL A 53 -17.12 -13.44 15.81
C VAL A 53 -17.62 -12.25 16.62
N GLU A 54 -17.77 -12.43 17.93
CA GLU A 54 -18.20 -11.43 18.89
C GLU A 54 -17.18 -10.29 19.03
N ASP A 55 -15.90 -10.56 18.73
CA ASP A 55 -14.81 -9.58 18.75
C ASP A 55 -14.59 -8.92 17.37
N CYS A 56 -15.33 -9.35 16.34
CA CYS A 56 -15.20 -8.84 14.97
C CYS A 56 -16.23 -7.76 14.66
N THR A 57 -15.85 -6.76 13.87
CA THR A 57 -16.81 -5.81 13.29
C THR A 57 -17.47 -6.42 12.05
N PRO A 58 -18.81 -6.42 11.94
CA PRO A 58 -19.51 -6.86 10.74
C PRO A 58 -19.09 -6.07 9.50
N TRP A 59 -19.00 -6.76 8.36
CA TRP A 59 -18.57 -6.15 7.10
C TRP A 59 -19.49 -5.00 6.68
N GLU A 60 -20.79 -5.15 6.89
CA GLU A 60 -21.80 -4.15 6.55
C GLU A 60 -21.52 -2.83 7.27
N GLU A 61 -21.14 -2.87 8.56
CA GLU A 61 -20.83 -1.66 9.33
C GLU A 61 -19.61 -0.93 8.78
N LEU A 62 -18.52 -1.67 8.50
CA LEU A 62 -17.31 -1.10 7.91
C LEU A 62 -17.57 -0.51 6.52
N ARG A 63 -18.32 -1.24 5.69
CA ARG A 63 -18.68 -0.82 4.33
C ARG A 63 -19.51 0.45 4.37
N GLU A 64 -20.57 0.51 5.17
CA GLU A 64 -21.44 1.68 5.24
C GLU A 64 -20.72 2.90 5.83
N ALA A 65 -19.88 2.72 6.86
CA ALA A 65 -19.04 3.79 7.39
C ALA A 65 -18.07 4.34 6.33
N HIS A 66 -17.49 3.46 5.51
CA HIS A 66 -16.62 3.85 4.42
C HIS A 66 -17.37 4.60 3.31
N LEU A 67 -18.54 4.10 2.88
CA LEU A 67 -19.37 4.74 1.87
C LEU A 67 -19.86 6.12 2.33
N ALA A 68 -20.29 6.25 3.59
CA ALA A 68 -20.69 7.54 4.15
C ALA A 68 -19.56 8.56 4.14
N ARG A 69 -18.32 8.13 4.44
CA ARG A 69 -17.13 8.98 4.34
C ARG A 69 -16.86 9.41 2.89
N LEU A 70 -16.93 8.49 1.92
CA LEU A 70 -16.76 8.84 0.51
C LEU A 70 -17.87 9.78 0.02
N ALA A 71 -19.12 9.57 0.44
CA ALA A 71 -20.23 10.45 0.11
C ALA A 71 -20.02 11.88 0.62
N LYS A 72 -19.45 12.04 1.83
CA LYS A 72 -19.05 13.34 2.38
C LYS A 72 -17.89 14.01 1.64
N GLN A 73 -17.01 13.21 1.03
CA GLN A 73 -15.83 13.71 0.31
C GLN A 73 -16.15 14.07 -1.15
N ARG A 74 -17.27 13.59 -1.71
CA ARG A 74 -17.69 13.96 -3.05
C ARG A 74 -18.28 15.38 -3.04
N PRO A 75 -17.66 16.37 -3.71
CA PRO A 75 -18.35 17.63 -3.97
C PRO A 75 -19.60 17.34 -4.79
N ALA A 76 -20.70 18.05 -4.50
CA ALA A 76 -21.92 17.96 -5.30
C ALA A 76 -21.54 18.32 -6.74
N VAL A 77 -21.57 17.34 -7.64
CA VAL A 77 -21.44 17.58 -9.08
C VAL A 77 -22.71 18.31 -9.47
N ALA A 78 -22.58 19.61 -9.72
CA ALA A 78 -23.64 20.48 -10.23
C ALA A 78 -23.77 20.34 -11.75
#